data_AF-A0A1C6N513-F1
#
_entry.id   AF-A0A1C6N513-F1
#
_cell.length_a   1.000
_cell.length_b   1.000
_cell.length_c   1.000
_cell.angle_alpha   90.00
_cell.angle_beta   90.00
_cell.angle_gamma   90.00
#
_symmetry.space_group_name_H-M   'P 1'
#
loop_
_entity.id
_entity.type
_entity.pdbx_description
1 polymer ?
#
loop_
_entity_poly.entity_id
_entity_poly.type
_entity_poly.pdbx_seq_one_letter_code
_entity_poly.pdbx_strand_id
1 'polypeptide(L)'
;MTHSVSTVRSVDLRVEPVDKLLDRVERSLQTRLDPGTVVRKRRSVGARTERDTWVRVERRPLDRISDQGWNGTESAARLEGVAQPAWQGCVVWRDADEPVMWRADETGLLPGAPVGAAVLSEEPALSEEWWRAFGASLDSLARNTTRRVATPDTVTITQELVTESIRGVFPEEIDTTVERWVPAHADLNWANMSAPVFCIFDWEDWGNAPRGLDAATLWAASLSVPALADRVRSERRHDFESRDGKLMTLFAASKILGPDAHPEDPRIEPARYLARQVIAELQTG
;
A
#
# COMPACT_ATOMS: atom_id res chain seq x y z
N MET A 1 21.61 -36.32 2.93
CA MET A 1 20.25 -36.21 3.51
C MET A 1 19.53 -35.11 2.77
N THR A 2 18.59 -35.48 1.91
CA THR A 2 17.73 -34.54 1.19
C THR A 2 16.63 -34.10 2.16
N HIS A 3 16.75 -32.90 2.73
CA HIS A 3 15.66 -32.30 3.48
C HIS A 3 14.50 -32.09 2.51
N SER A 4 13.42 -32.84 2.70
CA SER A 4 12.14 -32.56 2.05
C SER A 4 11.76 -31.14 2.42
N VAL A 5 11.76 -30.24 1.44
CA VAL A 5 11.24 -28.88 1.60
C VAL A 5 9.75 -29.06 1.85
N SER A 6 9.35 -29.06 3.12
CA SER A 6 7.94 -29.07 3.51
C SER A 6 7.27 -27.90 2.80
N THR A 7 6.44 -28.21 1.81
CA THR A 7 5.71 -27.20 1.07
C THR A 7 4.75 -26.50 2.01
N VAL A 8 4.86 -25.16 2.09
CA VAL A 8 3.96 -24.35 2.92
C VAL A 8 2.53 -24.63 2.49
N ARG A 9 1.69 -25.10 3.42
CA ARG A 9 0.27 -25.29 3.17
C ARG A 9 -0.36 -23.97 2.74
N SER A 10 -1.11 -23.99 1.64
CA SER A 10 -1.99 -22.88 1.28
C SER A 10 -3.12 -22.79 2.30
N VAL A 11 -3.08 -21.76 3.13
CA VAL A 11 -4.07 -21.48 4.18
C VAL A 11 -4.93 -20.30 3.74
N ASP A 12 -6.25 -20.42 3.92
CA ASP A 12 -7.21 -19.34 3.67
C ASP A 12 -7.96 -18.98 4.96
N LEU A 13 -7.53 -17.91 5.62
CA LEU A 13 -8.09 -17.48 6.90
C LEU A 13 -9.53 -16.98 6.81
N ARG A 14 -10.18 -16.99 5.64
CA ARG A 14 -11.63 -16.77 5.52
C ARG A 14 -12.45 -17.98 5.96
N VAL A 15 -11.90 -19.19 5.84
CA VAL A 15 -12.61 -20.45 6.12
C VAL A 15 -11.98 -21.27 7.24
N GLU A 16 -10.69 -21.07 7.53
CA GLU A 16 -9.97 -21.82 8.56
C GLU A 16 -10.43 -21.48 9.99
N PRO A 17 -10.45 -22.40 10.95
CA PRO A 17 -10.73 -22.04 12.34
C PRO A 17 -9.70 -21.03 12.88
N VAL A 18 -10.16 -19.92 13.47
CA VAL A 18 -9.30 -18.86 14.01
C VAL A 18 -9.39 -18.71 15.53
N ASP A 19 -10.23 -19.46 16.23
CA ASP A 19 -10.46 -19.27 17.67
C ASP A 19 -9.17 -19.40 18.49
N LYS A 20 -8.40 -20.47 18.27
CA LYS A 20 -7.10 -20.68 18.94
C LYS A 20 -6.08 -19.59 18.62
N LEU A 21 -6.16 -19.02 17.41
CA LEU A 21 -5.30 -17.92 16.97
C LEU A 21 -5.67 -16.64 17.72
N LEU A 22 -6.96 -16.30 17.77
CA LEU A 22 -7.47 -15.13 18.46
C LEU A 22 -7.22 -15.23 19.98
N ASP A 23 -7.50 -16.39 20.59
CA ASP A 23 -7.19 -16.69 22.00
C ASP A 23 -5.71 -16.45 22.35
N ARG A 24 -4.81 -16.83 21.44
CA ARG A 24 -3.37 -16.60 21.63
C ARG A 24 -3.06 -15.11 21.61
N VAL A 25 -3.63 -14.39 20.65
CA VAL A 25 -3.43 -12.94 20.49
C VAL A 25 -3.97 -12.17 21.69
N GLU A 26 -5.17 -12.51 22.18
CA GLU A 26 -5.74 -11.94 23.40
C GLU A 26 -4.83 -12.11 24.61
N ARG A 27 -4.31 -13.33 24.84
CA ARG A 27 -3.36 -13.60 25.93
C ARG A 27 -2.05 -12.84 25.77
N SER A 28 -1.51 -12.79 24.54
CA SER A 28 -0.22 -12.16 24.26
C SER A 28 -0.26 -10.63 24.35
N LEU A 29 -1.34 -10.01 23.89
CA LEU A 29 -1.54 -8.54 23.94
C LEU A 29 -2.32 -8.09 25.18
N GLN A 30 -2.67 -9.04 26.06
CA GLN A 30 -3.45 -8.82 27.28
C GLN A 30 -4.71 -7.99 27.03
N THR A 31 -5.49 -8.36 26.01
CA THR A 31 -6.69 -7.66 25.56
C THR A 31 -7.79 -8.65 25.20
N ARG A 32 -9.02 -8.20 25.05
CA ARG A 32 -10.13 -8.98 24.50
C ARG A 32 -10.53 -8.46 23.14
N LEU A 33 -10.77 -9.35 22.19
CA LEU A 33 -11.26 -9.04 20.85
C LEU A 33 -12.79 -9.14 20.83
N ASP A 34 -13.46 -8.20 20.17
CA ASP A 34 -14.90 -8.26 19.96
C ASP A 34 -15.23 -9.21 18.79
N PRO A 35 -15.86 -10.38 19.05
CA PRO A 35 -16.19 -11.35 18.01
C PRO A 35 -17.12 -10.79 16.93
N GLY A 36 -17.94 -9.79 17.26
CA GLY A 36 -18.88 -9.15 16.33
C GLY A 36 -18.20 -8.26 15.29
N THR A 37 -16.90 -7.98 15.46
CA THR A 37 -16.14 -7.05 14.59
C THR A 37 -15.09 -7.76 13.75
N VAL A 38 -15.07 -9.09 13.77
CA VAL A 38 -14.04 -9.90 13.11
C VAL A 38 -14.13 -9.73 11.59
N VAL A 39 -13.06 -9.24 11.00
CA VAL A 39 -12.86 -9.13 9.55
C VAL A 39 -11.83 -10.18 9.13
N ARG A 40 -12.19 -11.01 8.15
CA ARG A 40 -11.35 -12.12 7.68
C ARG A 40 -10.97 -11.93 6.22
N LYS A 41 -9.68 -11.97 5.94
CA LYS A 41 -9.10 -12.00 4.59
C LYS A 41 -8.34 -13.30 4.38
N ARG A 42 -7.83 -13.53 3.17
CA ARG A 42 -7.11 -14.78 2.84
C ARG A 42 -5.91 -15.05 3.76
N ARG A 43 -5.17 -14.00 4.13
CA ARG A 43 -3.92 -14.10 4.93
C ARG A 43 -3.98 -13.38 6.28
N SER A 44 -5.07 -12.68 6.57
CA SER A 44 -5.20 -11.91 7.81
C SER A 44 -6.59 -12.02 8.44
N VAL A 45 -6.63 -11.85 9.76
CA VAL A 45 -7.85 -11.67 10.55
C VAL A 45 -7.64 -10.46 11.43
N GLY A 46 -8.66 -9.62 11.60
CA GLY A 46 -8.59 -8.50 12.52
C GLY A 46 -9.91 -8.28 13.25
N ALA A 47 -9.84 -7.63 14.40
CA ALA A 47 -11.00 -7.32 15.23
C ALA A 47 -10.71 -6.10 16.10
N ARG A 48 -11.79 -5.43 16.53
CA ARG A 48 -11.71 -4.40 17.57
C ARG A 48 -11.39 -5.05 18.91
N THR A 49 -10.74 -4.30 19.78
CA THR A 49 -10.50 -4.73 21.15
C THR A 49 -11.42 -4.02 22.15
N GLU A 50 -11.47 -4.51 23.39
CA GLU A 50 -12.15 -3.83 24.52
C GLU A 50 -11.53 -2.47 24.91
N ARG A 51 -10.37 -2.11 24.35
CA ARG A 51 -9.65 -0.85 24.61
C ARG A 51 -9.87 0.20 23.52
N ASP A 52 -10.86 0.04 22.65
CA ASP A 52 -11.08 0.89 21.48
C ASP A 52 -9.82 0.97 20.58
N THR A 53 -9.18 -0.18 20.37
CA THR A 53 -8.08 -0.37 19.41
C THR A 53 -8.47 -1.42 18.35
N TRP A 54 -7.66 -1.55 17.31
CA TRP A 54 -7.77 -2.56 16.28
C TRP A 54 -6.58 -3.50 16.35
N VAL A 55 -6.81 -4.82 16.30
CA VAL A 55 -5.75 -5.81 16.14
C VAL A 55 -5.87 -6.42 14.76
N ARG A 56 -4.75 -6.48 14.03
CA ARG A 56 -4.62 -7.20 12.75
C ARG A 56 -3.58 -8.30 12.93
N VAL A 57 -4.01 -9.54 12.71
CA VAL A 57 -3.19 -10.73 12.71
C VAL A 57 -2.97 -11.17 11.28
N GLU A 58 -1.74 -11.34 10.85
CA GLU A 58 -1.42 -11.88 9.53
C GLU A 58 -0.52 -13.12 9.67
N ARG A 59 -0.62 -14.01 8.67
CA ARG A 59 0.23 -15.18 8.48
C ARG A 59 1.12 -14.97 7.27
N ARG A 60 2.44 -15.13 7.43
CA ARG A 60 3.40 -15.02 6.32
C ARG A 60 4.34 -16.24 6.27
N PRO A 61 4.52 -16.86 5.10
CA PRO A 61 5.58 -17.87 4.90
C PRO A 61 6.97 -17.30 5.19
N LEU A 62 7.86 -18.09 5.78
CA LEU A 62 9.20 -17.60 6.18
C LEU A 62 10.04 -17.12 4.99
N ASP A 63 9.90 -17.77 3.83
CA ASP A 63 10.55 -17.39 2.57
C ASP A 63 10.01 -16.09 1.96
N ARG A 64 8.88 -15.58 2.46
CA ARG A 64 8.28 -14.30 2.06
C ARG A 64 8.59 -13.16 3.03
N ILE A 65 9.40 -13.42 4.06
CA ILE A 65 9.92 -12.38 4.95
C ILE A 65 11.31 -12.01 4.43
N SER A 66 11.43 -10.81 3.90
CA SER A 66 12.70 -10.30 3.35
C SER A 66 13.68 -9.91 4.47
N ASP A 67 14.91 -9.57 4.08
CA ASP A 67 15.95 -9.12 5.01
C ASP A 67 15.59 -7.81 5.75
N GLN A 68 14.70 -6.98 5.19
CA GLN A 68 14.17 -5.81 5.93
C GLN A 68 13.13 -6.19 6.99
N GLY A 69 12.74 -7.47 7.04
CA GLY A 69 11.75 -8.00 7.95
C GLY A 69 10.31 -7.72 7.51
N TRP A 70 9.40 -7.98 8.44
CA TRP A 70 7.96 -7.82 8.28
C TRP A 70 7.42 -7.09 9.52
N ASN A 71 7.84 -5.83 9.62
CA ASN A 71 7.57 -4.91 10.73
C ASN A 71 7.21 -3.50 10.21
N GLY A 72 6.58 -3.43 9.04
CA GLY A 72 6.22 -2.17 8.39
C GLY A 72 5.37 -1.27 9.31
N THR A 73 4.28 -1.82 9.84
CA THR A 73 3.36 -1.12 10.75
C THR A 73 4.05 -0.56 11.99
N GLU A 74 4.86 -1.37 12.68
CA GLU A 74 5.66 -0.93 13.82
C GLU A 74 6.69 0.14 13.44
N SER A 75 7.35 -0.02 12.29
CA SER A 75 8.35 0.94 11.83
C SER A 75 7.72 2.28 11.47
N ALA A 76 6.49 2.28 10.93
CA ALA A 76 5.74 3.47 10.55
C ALA A 76 5.35 4.32 11.77
N ALA A 77 5.31 3.74 12.98
CA ALA A 77 5.05 4.47 14.23
C ALA A 77 6.04 5.60 14.51
N ARG A 78 7.22 5.60 13.85
CA ARG A 78 8.23 6.66 13.95
C ARG A 78 8.03 7.81 12.96
N LEU A 79 7.09 7.68 12.03
CA LEU A 79 6.83 8.73 11.03
C LEU A 79 6.19 9.93 11.71
N GLU A 80 6.77 11.10 11.45
CA GLU A 80 6.30 12.36 11.99
C GLU A 80 5.38 13.09 11.00
N GLY A 81 4.32 13.71 11.50
CA GLY A 81 3.44 14.60 10.72
C GLY A 81 2.51 13.89 9.73
N VAL A 82 2.40 12.56 9.81
CA VAL A 82 1.51 11.75 8.98
C VAL A 82 0.25 11.39 9.79
N ALA A 83 -0.93 11.64 9.23
CA ALA A 83 -2.18 11.17 9.81
C ALA A 83 -2.30 9.65 9.65
N GLN A 84 -1.97 8.91 10.71
CA GLN A 84 -2.03 7.44 10.76
C GLN A 84 -2.50 6.97 12.14
N PRO A 85 -3.02 5.73 12.26
CA PRO A 85 -3.38 5.18 13.56
C PRO A 85 -2.15 4.99 14.44
N ALA A 86 -2.25 5.36 15.72
CA ALA A 86 -1.16 5.15 16.66
C ALA A 86 -0.91 3.65 16.87
N TRP A 87 0.30 3.18 16.59
CA TRP A 87 0.71 1.81 16.90
C TRP A 87 0.94 1.64 18.40
N GLN A 88 0.39 0.58 18.98
CA GLN A 88 0.43 0.31 20.43
C GLN A 88 1.44 -0.76 20.79
N GLY A 89 1.55 -1.79 19.94
CA GLY A 89 2.42 -2.92 20.20
C GLY A 89 2.20 -4.04 19.20
N CYS A 90 3.02 -5.08 19.29
CA CYS A 90 2.84 -6.29 18.51
C CYS A 90 3.27 -7.53 19.28
N VAL A 91 2.80 -8.69 18.82
CA VAL A 91 3.41 -9.99 19.13
C VAL A 91 3.75 -10.69 17.81
N VAL A 92 4.93 -11.29 17.76
CA VAL A 92 5.40 -12.09 16.62
C VAL A 92 5.78 -13.48 17.13
N TRP A 93 5.36 -14.52 16.41
CA TRP A 93 5.74 -15.89 16.76
C TRP A 93 5.87 -16.77 15.53
N ARG A 94 6.76 -17.76 15.65
CA ARG A 94 6.88 -18.82 14.66
C ARG A 94 5.81 -19.87 14.90
N ASP A 95 5.23 -20.40 13.82
CA ASP A 95 4.38 -21.57 13.90
C ASP A 95 5.21 -22.80 14.30
N ALA A 96 4.61 -23.70 15.10
CA ALA A 96 5.34 -24.86 15.63
C ALA A 96 5.47 -25.98 14.59
N ASP A 97 4.49 -26.08 13.69
CA ASP A 97 4.34 -27.22 12.78
C ASP A 97 4.59 -26.83 11.32
N GLU A 98 4.45 -25.54 10.99
CA GLU A 98 4.60 -25.03 9.63
C GLU A 98 5.75 -24.01 9.50
N PRO A 99 6.42 -23.92 8.33
CA PRO A 99 7.47 -22.92 8.08
C PRO A 99 6.87 -21.53 7.81
N VAL A 100 6.06 -21.04 8.73
CA VAL A 100 5.41 -19.73 8.67
C VAL A 100 5.61 -18.96 9.98
N MET A 101 5.45 -17.64 9.88
CA MET A 101 5.45 -16.74 11.00
C MET A 101 4.10 -16.02 11.06
N TRP A 102 3.72 -15.69 12.28
CA TRP A 102 2.54 -14.91 12.59
C TRP A 102 2.95 -13.61 13.24
N ARG A 103 2.21 -12.56 12.93
CA ARG A 103 2.35 -11.25 13.55
C ARG A 103 0.96 -10.72 13.85
N ALA A 104 0.78 -10.18 15.06
CA ALA A 104 -0.37 -9.39 15.42
C ALA A 104 0.10 -7.99 15.81
N ASP A 105 -0.39 -6.97 15.11
CA ASP A 105 -0.19 -5.57 15.44
C ASP A 105 -1.46 -4.98 16.04
N GLU A 106 -1.31 -4.20 17.11
CA GLU A 106 -2.38 -3.39 17.70
C GLU A 106 -2.18 -1.93 17.34
N THR A 107 -3.22 -1.29 16.79
CA THR A 107 -3.24 0.13 16.44
C THR A 107 -4.46 0.82 17.02
N GLY A 108 -4.47 2.15 17.08
CA GLY A 108 -5.68 2.92 17.28
C GLY A 108 -6.74 2.60 16.21
N LEU A 109 -8.01 2.87 16.51
CA LEU A 109 -9.08 2.79 15.51
C LEU A 109 -8.90 3.88 14.44
N LEU A 110 -9.39 3.57 13.23
CA LEU A 110 -9.54 4.59 12.20
C LEU A 110 -10.56 5.65 12.65
N PRO A 111 -10.35 6.94 12.33
CA PRO A 111 -11.29 8.00 12.68
C PRO A 111 -12.56 7.98 11.81
N GLY A 112 -12.66 7.04 10.88
CA GLY A 112 -13.79 6.84 9.97
C GLY A 112 -13.69 5.49 9.26
N ALA A 113 -14.63 5.23 8.36
CA ALA A 113 -14.60 4.02 7.52
C ALA A 113 -13.57 4.20 6.39
N PRO A 114 -13.03 3.10 5.82
CA PRO A 114 -12.28 3.17 4.57
C PRO A 114 -13.07 3.92 3.49
N VAL A 115 -12.40 4.72 2.64
CA VAL A 115 -13.07 5.53 1.59
C VAL A 115 -13.86 4.63 0.64
N GLY A 116 -13.33 3.45 0.30
CA GLY A 116 -14.04 2.46 -0.51
C GLY A 116 -13.19 1.27 -0.91
N ALA A 117 -13.41 0.77 -2.13
CA ALA A 117 -12.54 -0.22 -2.76
C ALA A 117 -11.20 0.40 -3.18
N ALA A 118 -10.21 -0.42 -3.54
CA ALA A 118 -8.89 0.08 -3.93
C ALA A 118 -8.96 1.00 -5.17
N VAL A 119 -9.81 0.63 -6.13
CA VAL A 119 -10.15 1.42 -7.32
C VAL A 119 -11.61 1.84 -7.18
N LEU A 120 -11.90 3.13 -7.31
CA LEU A 120 -13.27 3.63 -7.19
C LEU A 120 -13.96 3.69 -8.54
N SER A 121 -15.23 3.30 -8.57
CA SER A 121 -16.12 3.45 -9.73
C SER A 121 -16.97 4.72 -9.69
N GLU A 122 -17.01 5.40 -8.54
CA GLU A 122 -17.79 6.61 -8.30
C GLU A 122 -16.97 7.61 -7.47
N GLU A 123 -17.25 8.90 -7.62
CA GLU A 123 -16.54 9.95 -6.90
C GLU A 123 -16.90 9.94 -5.39
N PRO A 124 -15.92 9.82 -4.49
CA PRO A 124 -16.20 9.85 -3.05
C PRO A 124 -16.49 11.29 -2.61
N ALA A 125 -17.47 11.46 -1.72
CA ALA A 125 -17.78 12.75 -1.12
C ALA A 125 -16.74 13.14 -0.05
N LEU A 126 -15.63 13.76 -0.47
CA LEU A 126 -14.53 14.18 0.40
C LEU A 126 -14.49 15.71 0.53
N SER A 127 -14.23 16.20 1.74
CA SER A 127 -14.17 17.64 2.02
C SER A 127 -12.82 18.26 1.63
N GLU A 128 -12.78 19.59 1.49
CA GLU A 128 -11.51 20.33 1.32
C GLU A 128 -10.56 20.16 2.52
N GLU A 129 -11.09 19.88 3.72
CA GLU A 129 -10.26 19.55 4.88
C GLU A 129 -9.58 18.19 4.71
N TRP A 130 -10.30 17.20 4.18
CA TRP A 130 -9.75 15.88 3.87
C TRP A 130 -8.60 15.99 2.87
N TRP A 131 -8.78 16.74 1.77
CA TRP A 131 -7.74 16.92 0.75
C TRP A 131 -6.51 17.66 1.28
N ARG A 132 -6.70 18.68 2.15
CA ARG A 132 -5.59 19.35 2.83
C ARG A 132 -4.82 18.41 3.76
N ALA A 133 -5.52 17.58 4.54
CA ALA A 133 -4.90 16.60 5.43
C ALA A 133 -4.15 15.50 4.65
N PHE A 134 -4.70 15.08 3.50
CA PHE A 134 -4.06 14.19 2.54
C PHE A 134 -2.75 14.78 2.03
N GLY A 135 -2.78 15.98 1.47
CA GLY A 135 -1.59 16.65 0.94
C GLY A 135 -0.52 16.85 2.03
N ALA A 136 -0.92 17.35 3.20
CA ALA A 136 0.00 17.57 4.32
C ALA A 136 0.66 16.28 4.82
N SER A 137 -0.09 15.17 4.88
CA SER A 137 0.45 13.88 5.32
C SER A 137 1.45 13.29 4.34
N LEU A 138 1.18 13.36 3.03
CA LEU A 138 2.14 12.89 2.01
C LEU A 138 3.40 13.77 1.96
N ASP A 139 3.24 15.08 2.12
CA ASP A 139 4.40 15.98 2.18
C ASP A 139 5.25 15.71 3.42
N SER A 140 4.63 15.42 4.57
CA SER A 140 5.34 14.99 5.78
C SER A 140 6.02 13.65 5.59
N LEU A 141 5.34 12.67 4.99
CA LEU A 141 5.92 11.36 4.68
C LEU A 141 7.19 11.50 3.84
N ALA A 142 7.15 12.26 2.75
CA ALA A 142 8.29 12.48 1.87
C ALA A 142 9.48 13.21 2.53
N ARG A 143 9.26 13.89 3.66
CA ARG A 143 10.30 14.55 4.46
C ARG A 143 10.91 13.66 5.55
N ASN A 144 10.28 12.54 5.88
CA ASN A 144 10.83 11.59 6.85
C ASN A 144 12.09 10.92 6.30
N THR A 145 12.80 10.17 7.14
CA THR A 145 13.95 9.36 6.72
C THR A 145 13.76 7.92 7.12
N THR A 146 14.20 7.00 6.27
CA THR A 146 14.18 5.57 6.56
C THR A 146 15.26 4.85 5.77
N ARG A 147 15.62 3.64 6.21
CA ARG A 147 16.44 2.70 5.44
C ARG A 147 15.60 1.63 4.74
N ARG A 148 14.30 1.57 5.04
CA ARG A 148 13.37 0.68 4.36
C ARG A 148 13.32 1.02 2.88
N VAL A 149 13.12 0.01 2.05
CA VAL A 149 12.81 0.18 0.63
C VAL A 149 11.38 -0.28 0.44
N ALA A 150 10.61 0.55 -0.27
CA ALA A 150 9.21 0.28 -0.50
C ALA A 150 8.99 -1.03 -1.28
N THR A 151 7.88 -1.70 -1.03
CA THR A 151 7.51 -2.96 -1.69
C THR A 151 6.15 -2.86 -2.37
N PRO A 152 5.95 -1.96 -3.36
CA PRO A 152 4.69 -1.90 -4.09
C PRO A 152 4.34 -3.26 -4.70
N ASP A 153 3.08 -3.68 -4.58
CA ASP A 153 2.61 -5.02 -4.96
C ASP A 153 3.41 -6.17 -4.30
N THR A 154 3.96 -5.92 -3.11
CA THR A 154 4.83 -6.84 -2.36
C THR A 154 6.18 -7.14 -3.03
N VAL A 155 6.61 -6.31 -4.00
CA VAL A 155 7.89 -6.42 -4.70
C VAL A 155 8.76 -5.20 -4.39
N THR A 156 9.99 -5.43 -3.92
CA THR A 156 10.94 -4.34 -3.63
C THR A 156 11.18 -3.48 -4.85
N ILE A 157 10.90 -2.17 -4.74
CA ILE A 157 11.12 -1.25 -5.85
C ILE A 157 12.60 -0.92 -5.99
N THR A 158 13.11 -1.11 -7.21
CA THR A 158 14.50 -0.79 -7.60
C THR A 158 14.52 0.01 -8.91
N GLN A 159 15.67 0.58 -9.25
CA GLN A 159 15.89 1.24 -10.55
C GLN A 159 15.59 0.29 -11.71
N GLU A 160 16.02 -0.96 -11.60
CA GLU A 160 15.81 -2.01 -12.61
C GLU A 160 14.33 -2.31 -12.75
N LEU A 161 13.61 -2.52 -11.64
CA LEU A 161 12.17 -2.78 -11.69
C LEU A 161 11.41 -1.64 -12.38
N VAL A 162 11.73 -0.39 -12.05
CA VAL A 162 11.11 0.79 -12.70
C VAL A 162 11.39 0.78 -14.19
N THR A 163 12.65 0.56 -14.58
CA THR A 163 13.08 0.55 -15.98
C THR A 163 12.41 -0.55 -16.78
N GLU A 164 12.40 -1.78 -16.27
CA GLU A 164 11.78 -2.94 -16.90
C GLU A 164 10.26 -2.78 -17.02
N SER A 165 9.60 -2.27 -15.97
CA SER A 165 8.16 -2.04 -15.98
C SER A 165 7.73 -1.01 -17.01
N ILE A 166 8.50 0.08 -17.19
CA ILE A 166 8.21 1.10 -18.19
C ILE A 166 8.50 0.57 -19.60
N ARG A 167 9.71 0.02 -19.84
CA ARG A 167 10.13 -0.47 -21.17
C ARG A 167 9.34 -1.68 -21.65
N GLY A 168 8.79 -2.48 -20.73
CA GLY A 168 7.94 -3.61 -21.06
C GLY A 168 6.62 -3.22 -21.72
N VAL A 169 6.19 -1.97 -21.59
CA VAL A 169 4.91 -1.47 -22.11
C VAL A 169 5.08 -0.34 -23.12
N PHE A 170 6.04 0.55 -22.90
CA PHE A 170 6.26 1.73 -23.74
C PHE A 170 7.53 1.53 -24.58
N PRO A 171 7.42 1.39 -25.92
CA PRO A 171 8.57 1.15 -26.80
C PRO A 171 9.45 2.39 -27.02
N GLU A 172 8.99 3.57 -26.64
CA GLU A 172 9.71 4.82 -26.81
C GLU A 172 11.01 4.86 -25.98
N GLU A 173 12.08 5.41 -26.56
CA GLU A 173 13.32 5.62 -25.84
C GLU A 173 13.15 6.78 -24.84
N ILE A 174 13.11 6.42 -23.56
CA ILE A 174 12.98 7.32 -22.42
C ILE A 174 14.11 7.00 -21.44
N ASP A 175 14.78 8.04 -20.93
CA ASP A 175 15.68 7.87 -19.80
C ASP A 175 14.88 7.58 -18.52
N THR A 176 14.97 6.34 -18.04
CA THR A 176 14.26 5.86 -16.86
C THR A 176 15.05 6.01 -15.57
N THR A 177 16.22 6.66 -15.59
CA THR A 177 17.05 6.87 -14.39
C THR A 177 16.25 7.63 -13.33
N VAL A 178 16.07 7.07 -12.14
CA VAL A 178 15.39 7.74 -11.01
C VAL A 178 16.41 8.54 -10.22
N GLU A 179 16.12 9.82 -10.01
CA GLU A 179 17.05 10.73 -9.32
C GLU A 179 16.75 10.87 -7.83
N ARG A 180 15.47 10.87 -7.46
CA ARG A 180 15.03 11.16 -6.10
C ARG A 180 14.21 10.03 -5.51
N TRP A 181 14.76 9.45 -4.45
CA TRP A 181 14.11 8.46 -3.60
C TRP A 181 13.65 9.11 -2.30
N VAL A 182 12.38 8.96 -1.95
CA VAL A 182 11.75 9.53 -0.75
C VAL A 182 10.87 8.47 -0.09
N PRO A 183 10.59 8.57 1.22
CA PRO A 183 9.61 7.69 1.83
C PRO A 183 8.25 7.82 1.15
N ALA A 184 7.62 6.68 0.88
CA ALA A 184 6.31 6.52 0.29
C ALA A 184 5.56 5.40 1.00
N HIS A 185 4.22 5.44 0.97
CA HIS A 185 3.34 4.40 1.49
C HIS A 185 3.44 3.13 0.64
N ALA A 186 3.63 3.29 -0.68
CA ALA A 186 3.83 2.23 -1.67
C ALA A 186 2.63 1.32 -1.97
N ASP A 187 1.56 1.41 -1.17
CA ASP A 187 0.24 0.86 -1.49
C ASP A 187 -0.85 1.94 -1.32
N LEU A 188 -0.63 3.13 -1.87
CA LEU A 188 -1.56 4.26 -1.69
C LEU A 188 -2.74 4.16 -2.68
N ASN A 189 -3.81 3.51 -2.23
CA ASN A 189 -5.07 3.38 -2.94
C ASN A 189 -6.27 3.77 -2.04
N TRP A 190 -7.47 3.86 -2.60
CA TRP A 190 -8.65 4.35 -1.87
C TRP A 190 -9.12 3.44 -0.72
N ALA A 191 -8.75 2.15 -0.72
CA ALA A 191 -9.07 1.23 0.37
C ALA A 191 -8.15 1.41 1.60
N ASN A 192 -7.05 2.13 1.47
CA ASN A 192 -6.04 2.33 2.52
C ASN A 192 -6.10 3.73 3.15
N MET A 193 -7.24 4.43 2.98
CA MET A 193 -7.50 5.73 3.58
C MET A 193 -8.90 5.77 4.18
N SER A 194 -9.12 6.55 5.25
CA SER A 194 -10.44 6.72 5.86
C SER A 194 -11.15 8.02 5.48
N ALA A 195 -12.48 8.03 5.59
CA ALA A 195 -13.37 9.18 5.49
C ALA A 195 -14.47 9.14 6.58
N PRO A 196 -15.05 10.29 6.98
CA PRO A 196 -14.81 11.65 6.47
C PRO A 196 -13.53 12.31 6.99
N VAL A 197 -12.92 11.76 8.05
CA VAL A 197 -11.64 12.23 8.58
C VAL A 197 -10.50 11.47 7.92
N PHE A 198 -9.53 12.19 7.39
CA PHE A 198 -8.37 11.63 6.71
C PHE A 198 -7.47 10.86 7.68
N CYS A 199 -7.08 9.64 7.28
CA CYS A 199 -6.08 8.82 7.94
C CYS A 199 -5.57 7.79 6.93
N ILE A 200 -4.26 7.55 6.86
CA ILE A 200 -3.63 6.51 6.03
C ILE A 200 -3.29 5.32 6.91
N PHE A 201 -3.58 4.11 6.44
CA PHE A 201 -3.31 2.86 7.15
C PHE A 201 -2.83 1.76 6.20
N ASP A 202 -2.48 0.59 6.75
CA ASP A 202 -1.86 -0.54 6.03
C ASP A 202 -0.41 -0.28 5.60
N TRP A 203 0.40 0.16 6.56
CA TRP A 203 1.81 0.51 6.41
C TRP A 203 2.76 -0.70 6.27
N GLU A 204 2.39 -1.74 5.53
CA GLU A 204 3.24 -2.94 5.40
C GLU A 204 4.39 -2.71 4.42
N ASP A 205 4.08 -2.04 3.31
CA ASP A 205 4.95 -1.92 2.14
C ASP A 205 5.74 -0.60 2.08
N TRP A 206 5.57 0.27 3.07
CA TRP A 206 6.20 1.59 3.05
C TRP A 206 7.74 1.53 3.13
N GLY A 207 8.37 2.53 2.52
CA GLY A 207 9.82 2.71 2.51
C GLY A 207 10.24 3.75 1.48
N ASN A 208 11.54 3.87 1.21
CA ASN A 208 12.02 4.73 0.13
C ASN A 208 11.56 4.19 -1.23
N ALA A 209 11.00 5.07 -2.05
CA ALA A 209 10.55 4.84 -3.42
C ALA A 209 10.88 6.06 -4.29
N PRO A 210 10.85 5.95 -5.63
CA PRO A 210 10.93 7.11 -6.50
C PRO A 210 9.84 8.13 -6.15
N ARG A 211 10.22 9.40 -6.14
CA ARG A 211 9.29 10.49 -5.86
C ARG A 211 8.09 10.42 -6.81
N GLY A 212 6.89 10.52 -6.24
CA GLY A 212 5.63 10.49 -6.99
C GLY A 212 4.99 9.11 -7.11
N LEU A 213 5.59 8.03 -6.58
CA LEU A 213 4.99 6.68 -6.59
C LEU A 213 3.56 6.69 -6.02
N ASP A 214 3.40 7.25 -4.82
CA ASP A 214 2.11 7.31 -4.11
C ASP A 214 1.05 8.10 -4.90
N ALA A 215 1.41 9.30 -5.39
CA ALA A 215 0.51 10.13 -6.18
C ALA A 215 0.10 9.45 -7.49
N ALA A 216 1.03 8.82 -8.20
CA ALA A 216 0.77 8.09 -9.43
C ALA A 216 -0.09 6.85 -9.18
N THR A 217 0.12 6.14 -8.08
CA THR A 217 -0.67 4.95 -7.70
C THR A 217 -2.11 5.35 -7.39
N LEU A 218 -2.32 6.43 -6.63
CA LEU A 218 -3.65 6.95 -6.34
C LEU A 218 -4.36 7.48 -7.59
N TRP A 219 -3.62 8.17 -8.48
CA TRP A 219 -4.17 8.60 -9.78
C TRP A 219 -4.62 7.41 -10.62
N ALA A 220 -3.80 6.36 -10.74
CA ALA A 220 -4.15 5.13 -11.44
C ALA A 220 -5.39 4.45 -10.83
N ALA A 221 -5.53 4.48 -9.50
CA ALA A 221 -6.70 4.00 -8.77
C ALA A 221 -7.96 4.89 -8.93
N SER A 222 -7.81 6.09 -9.52
CA SER A 222 -8.88 7.07 -9.74
C SER A 222 -9.34 7.16 -11.19
N LEU A 223 -8.63 6.51 -12.13
CA LEU A 223 -8.84 6.69 -13.57
C LEU A 223 -10.23 6.31 -14.09
N SER A 224 -10.98 5.49 -13.35
CA SER A 224 -12.37 5.16 -13.68
C SER A 224 -13.34 6.32 -13.43
N VAL A 225 -12.90 7.36 -12.70
CA VAL A 225 -13.67 8.56 -12.36
C VAL A 225 -12.85 9.78 -12.80
N PRO A 226 -13.02 10.30 -14.03
CA PRO A 226 -12.15 11.33 -14.58
C PRO A 226 -11.98 12.58 -13.70
N ALA A 227 -13.07 13.09 -13.13
CA ALA A 227 -13.02 14.24 -12.22
C ALA A 227 -12.16 13.99 -10.97
N LEU A 228 -12.19 12.77 -10.45
CA LEU A 228 -11.38 12.37 -9.30
C LEU A 228 -9.89 12.24 -9.69
N ALA A 229 -9.59 11.64 -10.85
CA ALA A 229 -8.23 11.57 -11.36
C ALA A 229 -7.63 12.96 -11.59
N ASP A 230 -8.41 13.89 -12.15
CA ASP A 230 -8.01 15.29 -12.34
C ASP A 230 -7.79 16.00 -11.00
N ARG A 231 -8.65 15.75 -10.00
CA ARG A 231 -8.48 16.28 -8.65
C ARG A 231 -7.19 15.77 -8.01
N VAL A 232 -6.91 14.47 -8.04
CA VAL A 232 -5.65 13.90 -7.52
C VAL A 232 -4.43 14.55 -8.18
N ARG A 233 -4.46 14.75 -9.50
CA ARG A 233 -3.38 15.45 -10.23
C ARG A 233 -3.25 16.90 -9.80
N SER A 234 -4.35 17.60 -9.56
CA SER A 234 -4.33 18.98 -9.07
C SER A 234 -3.72 19.07 -7.67
N GLU A 235 -4.15 18.22 -6.74
CA GLU A 235 -3.68 18.21 -5.35
C GLU A 235 -2.20 17.82 -5.24
N ARG A 236 -1.73 16.91 -6.10
CA ARG A 236 -0.33 16.43 -6.12
C ARG A 236 0.45 16.93 -7.33
N ARG A 237 0.06 18.08 -7.90
CA ARG A 237 0.66 18.67 -9.12
C ARG A 237 2.18 18.64 -9.10
N HIS A 238 2.78 19.06 -8.01
CA HIS A 238 4.23 19.15 -7.85
C HIS A 238 4.94 17.80 -7.99
N ASP A 239 4.28 16.69 -7.64
CA ASP A 239 4.81 15.35 -7.87
C ASP A 239 4.70 14.98 -9.35
N PHE A 240 3.52 15.14 -9.97
CA PHE A 240 3.31 14.83 -11.39
C PHE A 240 4.17 15.67 -12.36
N GLU A 241 4.46 16.92 -12.02
CA GLU A 241 5.30 17.80 -12.85
C GLU A 241 6.80 17.49 -12.71
N SER A 242 7.19 16.76 -11.66
CA SER A 242 8.58 16.36 -11.46
C SER A 242 8.99 15.21 -12.40
N ARG A 243 10.28 15.14 -12.76
CA ARG A 243 10.80 14.11 -13.65
C ARG A 243 10.54 12.69 -13.13
N ASP A 244 10.87 12.42 -11.86
CA ASP A 244 10.59 11.10 -11.25
C ASP A 244 9.09 10.82 -11.12
N GLY A 245 8.25 11.83 -10.88
CA GLY A 245 6.80 11.63 -10.83
C GLY A 245 6.19 11.33 -12.21
N LYS A 246 6.77 11.86 -13.29
CA LYS A 246 6.45 11.45 -14.67
C LYS A 246 6.83 9.99 -14.90
N LEU A 247 8.03 9.56 -14.49
CA LEU A 247 8.41 8.14 -14.53
C LEU A 247 7.46 7.28 -13.71
N MET A 248 7.04 7.73 -12.53
CA MET A 248 6.08 7.00 -11.70
C MET A 248 4.66 6.97 -12.28
N THR A 249 4.28 7.99 -13.04
CA THR A 249 3.03 7.97 -13.82
C THR A 249 3.08 6.87 -14.89
N LEU A 250 4.21 6.73 -15.59
CA LEU A 250 4.42 5.64 -16.56
C LEU A 250 4.48 4.28 -15.85
N PHE A 251 5.16 4.17 -14.71
CA PHE A 251 5.21 2.95 -13.91
C PHE A 251 3.81 2.51 -13.43
N ALA A 252 2.97 3.44 -12.97
CA ALA A 252 1.59 3.12 -12.59
C ALA A 252 0.72 2.77 -13.81
N ALA A 253 0.91 3.47 -14.94
CA ALA A 253 0.21 3.18 -16.19
C ALA A 253 0.61 1.81 -16.78
N SER A 254 1.86 1.39 -16.64
CA SER A 254 2.32 0.09 -17.15
C SER A 254 1.64 -1.09 -16.44
N LYS A 255 1.22 -0.92 -15.19
CA LYS A 255 0.41 -1.91 -14.46
C LYS A 255 -1.01 -2.04 -15.00
N ILE A 256 -1.55 -0.99 -15.63
CA ILE A 256 -2.89 -0.99 -16.25
C ILE A 256 -2.81 -1.48 -17.69
N LEU A 257 -1.75 -1.10 -18.41
CA LEU A 257 -1.56 -1.36 -19.84
C LEU A 257 -0.72 -2.60 -20.14
N GLY A 258 -0.23 -3.27 -19.10
CA GLY A 258 0.65 -4.42 -19.19
C GLY A 258 0.00 -5.67 -19.76
N PRO A 259 0.75 -6.77 -19.89
CA PRO A 259 0.28 -8.01 -20.54
C PRO A 259 -0.92 -8.66 -19.83
N ASP A 260 -1.08 -8.43 -18.53
CA ASP A 260 -2.18 -8.96 -17.73
C ASP A 260 -3.40 -8.02 -17.65
N ALA A 261 -3.41 -6.94 -18.45
CA ALA A 261 -4.51 -6.00 -18.49
C ALA A 261 -5.83 -6.68 -18.89
N HIS A 262 -6.87 -6.49 -18.07
CA HIS A 262 -8.21 -6.94 -18.44
C HIS A 262 -8.72 -6.05 -19.59
N PRO A 263 -9.11 -6.60 -20.77
CA PRO A 263 -9.45 -5.79 -21.95
C PRO A 263 -10.58 -4.77 -21.72
N GLU A 264 -11.48 -5.06 -20.77
CA GLU A 264 -12.60 -4.21 -20.41
C GLU A 264 -12.33 -3.28 -19.22
N ASP A 265 -11.06 -3.17 -18.77
CA ASP A 265 -10.71 -2.24 -17.69
C ASP A 265 -10.94 -0.78 -18.16
N PRO A 266 -11.88 -0.04 -17.52
CA PRO A 266 -12.24 1.32 -17.95
C PRO A 266 -11.08 2.32 -17.83
N ARG A 267 -9.98 1.95 -17.16
CA ARG A 267 -8.80 2.79 -16.98
C ARG A 267 -7.83 2.74 -18.16
N ILE A 268 -7.96 1.78 -19.08
CA ILE A 268 -7.02 1.58 -20.19
C ILE A 268 -6.88 2.82 -21.06
N GLU A 269 -7.98 3.34 -21.60
CA GLU A 269 -7.92 4.50 -22.51
C GLU A 269 -7.44 5.78 -21.82
N PRO A 270 -7.92 6.12 -20.61
CA PRO A 270 -7.35 7.22 -19.82
C PRO A 270 -5.84 7.06 -19.53
N ALA A 271 -5.39 5.85 -19.15
CA ALA A 271 -3.98 5.58 -18.91
C ALA A 271 -3.13 5.74 -20.18
N ARG A 272 -3.61 5.23 -21.32
CA ARG A 272 -2.94 5.35 -22.62
C ARG A 272 -2.85 6.81 -23.08
N TYR A 273 -3.90 7.60 -22.86
CA TYR A 273 -3.89 9.02 -23.18
C TYR A 273 -2.83 9.79 -22.37
N LEU A 274 -2.82 9.61 -21.04
CA LEU A 274 -1.86 10.31 -20.18
C LEU A 274 -0.42 9.81 -20.34
N ALA A 275 -0.22 8.52 -20.56
CA ALA A 275 1.11 8.00 -20.85
C ALA A 275 1.73 8.69 -22.08
N ARG A 276 0.98 8.85 -23.18
CA ARG A 276 1.49 9.56 -24.37
C ARG A 276 1.88 11.01 -24.10
N GLN A 277 1.11 11.72 -23.27
CA GLN A 277 1.46 13.10 -22.89
C GLN A 277 2.75 13.14 -22.07
N VAL A 278 2.86 12.26 -21.07
CA VAL A 278 4.04 12.19 -20.20
C VAL A 278 5.29 11.79 -20.97
N ILE A 279 5.20 10.85 -21.90
CA ILE A 279 6.31 10.45 -22.78
C ILE A 279 6.78 11.65 -23.62
N ALA A 280 5.86 12.37 -24.26
CA ALA A 280 6.22 13.55 -25.05
C ALA A 280 6.94 14.60 -24.20
N GLU A 281 6.46 14.87 -22.98
CA GLU A 281 7.12 15.79 -22.06
C GLU A 281 8.53 15.33 -21.66
N LEU A 282 8.72 14.05 -21.37
CA LEU A 282 10.02 13.46 -21.00
C LEU A 282 11.03 13.45 -22.14
N GLN A 283 10.57 13.46 -23.40
CA GLN A 283 11.46 13.54 -24.58
C GLN A 283 11.85 14.98 -24.93
N THR A 284 11.07 15.97 -24.50
CA THR A 284 11.31 17.39 -24.79
C THR A 284 12.09 18.14 -23.71
N GLY A 285 12.13 17.60 -22.49
CA GLY A 285 12.84 18.16 -21.33
C GLY A 285 14.20 17.53 -21.14
#